data_AF-A0A925SB20-F1
#
_entry.id   AF-A0A925SB20-F1
#
_cell.length_a   1.000
_cell.length_b   1.000
_cell.length_c   1.000
_cell.angle_alpha   90.00
_cell.angle_beta   90.00
_cell.angle_gamma   90.00
#
_symmetry.space_group_name_H-M   'P 1'
#
loop_
_entity.id
_entity.type
_entity.pdbx_description
1 polymer ?
#
loop_
_entity_poly.entity_id
_entity_poly.type
_entity_poly.pdbx_seq_one_letter_code
_entity_poly.pdbx_strand_id
1 'polypeptide(L)'
;MPIASVEPEPSLNIPLLPALERFVAWLDAYGETSQDHQDFYASPLGRAAKKLYYKRRLLGTAAVLPMVACEAFAPWTRRFYFPRMRLPISDAHFAMGFA
;
A
#
# COMPACT_ATOMS: atom_id res chain seq x y z
N MET A 1 18.87 15.40 46.34
CA MET A 1 17.80 14.99 45.40
C MET A 1 18.30 13.73 44.69
N PRO A 2 17.77 12.53 44.96
CA PRO A 2 18.28 11.31 44.34
C PRO A 2 17.83 11.29 42.87
N ILE A 3 18.79 10.99 41.99
CA ILE A 3 18.56 10.79 40.55
C ILE A 3 17.78 9.49 40.42
N ALA A 4 16.58 9.54 39.88
CA ALA A 4 15.81 8.34 39.58
C ALA A 4 16.67 7.44 38.67
N SER A 5 16.92 6.21 39.12
CA SER A 5 17.57 5.18 38.33
C SER A 5 16.73 4.95 37.08
N VAL A 6 17.27 5.31 35.92
CA VAL A 6 16.72 4.95 34.61
C VAL A 6 16.67 3.42 34.58
N GLU A 7 15.47 2.84 34.59
CA GLU A 7 15.32 1.42 34.34
C GLU A 7 15.92 1.10 32.96
N PRO A 8 16.68 0.00 32.82
CA PRO A 8 17.22 -0.37 31.52
C PRO A 8 16.05 -0.60 30.56
N GLU A 9 16.00 0.19 29.48
CA GLU A 9 15.12 -0.04 28.34
C GLU A 9 15.17 -1.53 27.97
N PRO A 10 14.03 -2.21 27.78
CA PRO A 10 14.01 -3.62 27.48
C PRO A 10 14.88 -3.85 26.24
N SER A 11 15.99 -4.56 26.42
CA SER A 11 16.92 -4.89 25.35
C SER A 11 16.18 -5.75 24.33
N LEU A 12 15.63 -5.09 23.33
CA LEU A 12 14.92 -5.73 22.23
C LEU A 12 15.99 -6.51 21.46
N ASN A 13 16.10 -7.81 21.73
CA ASN A 13 17.08 -8.70 21.12
C ASN A 13 16.65 -9.03 19.66
N ILE A 14 16.37 -7.98 18.89
CA ILE A 14 16.14 -8.06 17.45
C ILE A 14 17.52 -8.06 16.81
N PRO A 15 17.87 -9.10 16.04
CA PRO A 15 19.07 -9.05 15.24
C PRO A 15 18.85 -8.03 14.10
N LEU A 16 19.21 -6.77 14.38
CA LEU A 16 19.01 -5.61 13.50
C LEU A 16 19.61 -5.83 12.12
N LEU A 17 20.84 -6.34 12.07
CA LEU A 17 21.56 -6.54 10.83
C LEU A 17 20.83 -7.54 9.90
N PRO A 18 20.46 -8.76 10.34
CA PRO A 18 19.61 -9.65 9.54
C PRO A 18 18.26 -9.06 9.12
N ALA A 19 17.66 -8.18 9.93
CA ALA A 19 16.41 -7.52 9.54
C ALA A 19 16.63 -6.52 8.39
N LEU A 20 17.69 -5.72 8.46
CA LEU A 20 18.09 -4.79 7.40
C LEU A 20 18.45 -5.53 6.10
N GLU A 21 19.20 -6.63 6.19
CA GLU A 21 19.55 -7.45 5.02
C GLU A 21 18.30 -8.00 4.31
N ARG A 22 17.31 -8.50 5.07
CA ARG A 22 16.02 -8.94 4.49
C ARG A 22 15.25 -7.79 3.84
N PHE A 23 15.29 -6.61 4.45
CA PHE A 23 14.64 -5.42 3.92
C PHE A 23 15.28 -4.97 2.60
N VAL A 24 16.61 -4.87 2.54
CA VAL A 24 17.34 -4.50 1.32
C VAL A 24 17.08 -5.50 0.20
N ALA A 25 17.17 -6.80 0.49
CA ALA A 25 16.88 -7.84 -0.51
C ALA A 25 15.44 -7.76 -1.05
N TRP A 26 14.47 -7.44 -0.18
CA TRP A 26 13.10 -7.20 -0.61
C TRP A 26 12.99 -5.93 -1.47
N LEU A 27 13.62 -4.83 -1.06
CA LEU A 27 13.55 -3.56 -1.77
C LEU A 27 14.20 -3.65 -3.16
N ASP A 28 15.32 -4.33 -3.28
CA ASP A 28 16.00 -4.57 -4.57
C ASP A 28 15.13 -5.40 -5.51
N ALA A 29 14.40 -6.39 -4.99
CA ALA A 29 13.54 -7.26 -5.79
C ALA A 29 12.25 -6.57 -6.25
N TYR A 30 11.63 -5.74 -5.40
CA TYR A 30 10.28 -5.19 -5.65
C TYR A 30 10.26 -3.71 -6.02
N GLY A 31 11.31 -2.95 -5.69
CA GLY A 31 11.46 -1.52 -5.94
C GLY A 31 10.62 -0.61 -5.03
N GLU A 32 10.81 0.69 -5.17
CA GLU A 32 10.14 1.73 -4.35
C GLU A 32 8.74 2.11 -4.84
N THR A 33 8.32 1.62 -6.01
CA THR A 33 7.03 1.98 -6.62
C THR A 33 6.03 0.86 -6.48
N SER A 34 4.75 1.16 -6.26
CA SER A 34 3.71 0.15 -6.10
C SER A 34 2.39 0.61 -6.74
N GLN A 35 1.39 -0.26 -6.67
CA GLN A 35 0.00 0.01 -7.02
C GLN A 35 -0.90 -0.40 -5.86
N ASP A 36 -1.75 0.52 -5.44
CA ASP A 36 -2.74 0.31 -4.42
C ASP A 36 -4.11 -0.04 -5.02
N HIS A 37 -5.00 -0.62 -4.21
CA HIS A 37 -6.36 -0.94 -4.63
C HIS A 37 -7.16 0.29 -5.07
N GLN A 38 -6.84 1.48 -4.54
CA GLN A 38 -7.52 2.72 -4.89
C GLN A 38 -7.15 3.19 -6.31
N ASP A 39 -5.96 2.85 -6.80
CA ASP A 39 -5.50 3.28 -8.13
C ASP A 39 -6.42 2.78 -9.24
N PHE A 40 -6.95 1.56 -9.07
CA PHE A 40 -7.91 0.96 -9.99
C PHE A 40 -9.18 1.83 -10.12
N TYR A 41 -9.72 2.33 -9.01
CA TYR A 41 -10.90 3.20 -8.99
C TYR A 41 -10.59 4.66 -9.31
N ALA A 42 -9.36 5.09 -9.08
CA ALA A 42 -8.87 6.41 -9.46
C ALA A 42 -8.63 6.53 -10.97
N SER A 43 -8.53 5.42 -11.71
CA SER A 43 -8.38 5.40 -13.19
C SER A 43 -9.50 6.16 -13.92
N PRO A 44 -9.24 6.70 -15.13
CA PRO A 44 -10.31 7.32 -15.93
C PRO A 44 -11.52 6.40 -16.12
N LEU A 45 -11.29 5.11 -16.36
CA LEU A 45 -12.36 4.10 -16.46
C LEU A 45 -13.07 3.91 -15.13
N GLY A 46 -12.32 3.77 -14.03
CA GLY A 46 -12.89 3.57 -12.71
C GLY A 46 -13.73 4.75 -12.24
N ARG A 47 -13.27 5.98 -12.50
CA ARG A 47 -14.07 7.19 -12.25
C ARG A 47 -15.34 7.21 -13.09
N ALA A 48 -15.29 6.80 -14.35
CA ALA A 48 -16.47 6.72 -15.21
C ALA A 48 -17.49 5.68 -14.71
N ALA A 49 -17.03 4.48 -14.36
CA ALA A 49 -17.86 3.42 -13.79
C ALA A 49 -18.49 3.84 -12.45
N LYS A 50 -17.70 4.45 -11.56
CA LYS A 50 -18.17 4.99 -10.28
C LYS A 50 -19.20 6.10 -10.46
N LYS A 51 -18.98 7.01 -11.42
CA LYS A 51 -19.94 8.06 -11.79
C LYS A 51 -21.25 7.45 -12.31
N LEU A 52 -21.19 6.38 -13.10
CA LEU A 52 -22.39 5.66 -13.55
C LEU A 52 -23.11 4.98 -12.39
N TYR A 53 -22.39 4.37 -11.44
CA TYR A 53 -22.94 3.76 -10.23
C TYR A 53 -23.74 4.76 -9.39
N TYR A 54 -23.22 5.97 -9.20
CA TYR A 54 -23.96 7.01 -8.48
C TYR A 54 -25.16 7.57 -9.23
N LYS A 55 -25.18 7.53 -10.57
CA LYS A 55 -26.33 8.00 -11.36
C LYS A 55 -27.40 6.93 -11.55
N ARG A 56 -27.00 5.69 -11.76
CA ARG A 56 -27.87 4.56 -12.11
C ARG A 56 -27.37 3.30 -11.45
N ARG A 57 -27.96 2.96 -10.30
CA ARG A 57 -27.49 1.88 -9.43
C ARG A 57 -27.24 0.57 -10.18
N LEU A 58 -28.22 0.03 -10.90
CA LEU A 58 -28.08 -1.28 -11.56
C LEU A 58 -27.00 -1.29 -12.66
N LEU A 59 -27.04 -0.33 -13.58
CA LEU A 59 -26.08 -0.24 -14.68
C LEU A 59 -24.66 0.03 -14.17
N GLY A 60 -24.52 0.89 -13.16
CA GLY A 60 -23.21 1.17 -12.61
C GLY A 60 -22.69 0.07 -11.69
N THR A 61 -23.56 -0.71 -11.02
CA THR A 61 -23.13 -1.94 -10.35
C THR A 61 -22.56 -2.90 -11.38
N ALA A 62 -23.24 -3.12 -12.50
CA ALA A 62 -22.72 -3.95 -13.58
C ALA A 62 -21.39 -3.42 -14.14
N ALA A 63 -21.20 -2.09 -14.22
CA ALA A 63 -19.96 -1.48 -14.69
C ALA A 63 -18.79 -1.59 -13.69
N VAL A 64 -19.07 -1.52 -12.38
CA VAL A 64 -18.04 -1.60 -11.32
C VAL A 64 -17.72 -3.05 -10.96
N LEU A 65 -18.65 -3.99 -11.17
CA LEU A 65 -18.48 -5.40 -10.78
C LEU A 65 -17.20 -6.06 -11.33
N PRO A 66 -16.83 -5.90 -12.62
CA PRO A 66 -15.57 -6.44 -13.13
C PRO A 66 -14.36 -5.88 -12.40
N MET A 67 -14.41 -4.61 -11.97
CA MET A 67 -13.32 -3.96 -11.23
C MET A 67 -13.13 -4.60 -9.86
N VAL A 68 -14.24 -4.82 -9.14
CA VAL A 68 -14.24 -5.49 -7.83
C VAL A 68 -13.77 -6.95 -7.96
N ALA A 69 -14.22 -7.65 -9.01
CA ALA A 69 -13.78 -9.01 -9.29
C ALA A 69 -12.28 -9.08 -9.58
N CYS A 70 -11.75 -8.16 -10.39
CA CYS A 70 -10.31 -8.04 -10.63
C CYS A 70 -9.54 -7.81 -9.32
N GLU A 71 -10.00 -6.93 -8.45
CA GLU A 71 -9.36 -6.70 -7.15
C GLU A 71 -9.40 -7.92 -6.22
N ALA A 72 -10.50 -8.67 -6.21
CA ALA A 72 -10.66 -9.84 -5.36
C ALA A 72 -9.88 -11.08 -5.84
N PHE A 73 -9.81 -11.29 -7.17
CA PHE A 73 -9.30 -12.54 -7.74
C PHE A 73 -8.01 -12.37 -8.56
N ALA A 74 -7.73 -11.16 -9.07
CA ALA A 74 -6.63 -10.90 -10.00
C ALA A 74 -5.97 -9.52 -9.79
N PRO A 75 -5.39 -9.24 -8.60
CA PRO A 75 -4.84 -7.92 -8.27
C PRO A 75 -3.68 -7.47 -9.19
N TRP A 76 -3.03 -8.42 -9.89
CA TRP A 76 -2.02 -8.12 -10.91
C TRP A 76 -2.57 -7.32 -12.10
N THR A 77 -3.88 -7.27 -12.29
CA THR A 77 -4.54 -6.50 -13.36
C THR A 77 -4.47 -4.99 -13.16
N ARG A 78 -4.16 -4.50 -11.95
CA ARG A 78 -3.95 -3.07 -11.65
C ARG A 78 -2.99 -2.38 -12.63
N ARG A 79 -1.99 -3.12 -13.13
CA ARG A 79 -1.00 -2.66 -14.12
C ARG A 79 -1.59 -2.11 -15.42
N PHE A 80 -2.81 -2.51 -15.76
CA PHE A 80 -3.48 -2.05 -16.98
C PHE A 80 -4.26 -0.75 -16.78
N TYR A 81 -4.57 -0.38 -15.54
CA TYR A 81 -5.44 0.76 -15.22
C TYR A 81 -4.66 1.97 -14.74
N PHE A 82 -3.51 1.73 -14.11
CA PHE A 82 -2.65 2.77 -13.58
C PHE A 82 -1.17 2.32 -13.66
N PRO A 83 -0.20 3.23 -13.82
CA PRO A 83 1.23 2.90 -13.66
C PRO A 83 1.60 2.69 -12.18
N ARG A 84 2.74 2.07 -11.90
CA ARG A 84 3.30 2.03 -10.54
C ARG A 84 3.80 3.42 -10.15
N MET A 85 3.61 3.82 -8.90
CA MET A 85 4.07 5.11 -8.38
C MET A 85 4.65 4.97 -6.97
N ARG A 86 5.43 5.97 -6.55
CA ARG A 86 5.89 6.08 -5.17
C ARG A 86 4.73 6.58 -4.31
N LEU A 87 4.37 5.83 -3.29
CA LEU A 87 3.23 6.13 -2.45
C LEU A 87 3.68 6.97 -1.24
N PRO A 88 3.15 8.19 -1.02
CA PRO A 88 3.54 9.04 0.12
C PRO A 88 3.34 8.35 1.47
N ILE A 89 2.32 7.49 1.57
CA ILE A 89 2.08 6.70 2.78
C ILE A 89 3.21 5.68 3.00
N SER A 90 3.78 5.09 1.95
CA SER A 90 4.93 4.19 2.07
C SER A 90 6.16 4.93 2.59
N ASP A 91 6.42 6.12 2.06
CA ASP A 91 7.53 6.98 2.51
C ASP A 91 7.37 7.35 3.99
N ALA A 92 6.14 7.64 4.45
CA ALA A 92 5.86 7.88 5.85
C ALA A 92 6.14 6.65 6.73
N HIS A 93 5.80 5.44 6.28
CA HIS A 93 6.10 4.21 7.02
C HIS A 93 7.60 3.93 7.10
N PHE A 94 8.34 4.18 6.01
CA PHE A 94 9.81 4.10 6.05
C PHE A 94 10.37 5.10 7.05
N ALA A 95 9.95 6.37 7.00
CA ALA A 95 10.41 7.38 7.95
C ALA A 95 10.09 6.99 9.41
N MET A 96 8.89 6.51 9.71
CA MET A 96 8.51 6.08 11.06
C MET A 96 9.28 4.85 11.55
N GLY A 97 9.66 3.94 10.66
CA GLY A 97 10.46 2.76 11.02
C GLY A 97 11.92 3.08 11.37
N PHE A 98 12.40 4.28 11.01
CA PHE A 98 13.79 4.71 11.20
C PHE A 98 13.93 6.02 12.00
N ALA A 99 12.83 6.59 12.51
CA ALA A 99 12.81 7.78 13.37
C ALA A 99 12.85 7.40 14.85
#